data_AF-A0AA38MA53-F1
#
_entry.id   AF-A0AA38MA53-F1
#
_cell.length_a   1.000
_cell.length_b   1.000
_cell.length_c   1.000
_cell.angle_alpha   90.00
_cell.angle_beta   90.00
_cell.angle_gamma   90.00
#
_symmetry.space_group_name_H-M   'P 1'
#
loop_
_entity.id
_entity.type
_entity.pdbx_description
1 polymer ?
#
loop_
_entity_poly.entity_id
_entity_poly.type
_entity_poly.pdbx_seq_one_letter_code
_entity_poly.pdbx_strand_id
1 'polypeptide(L)' 'MIGIPASGPALRQCPCEEVDEVDRITVECRCSGPALMDIPSNLHKELTILIIEDAGIEVLKGDSLVPYAATLREL' A
#
# COMPACT_ATOMS: atom_id res chain seq x y z
N MET A 1 0.06 -11.36 32.66
CA MET A 1 0.05 -9.99 32.11
C MET A 1 0.91 -10.01 30.86
N ILE A 2 0.29 -10.15 29.68
CA ILE A 2 1.01 -10.18 28.40
C ILE A 2 1.24 -8.71 28.01
N GLY A 3 2.51 -8.31 27.97
CA GLY A 3 2.92 -6.96 27.65
C GLY A 3 2.53 -6.62 26.22
N ILE A 4 1.63 -5.66 26.06
CA ILE A 4 1.35 -5.00 24.80
C ILE A 4 2.58 -4.13 24.49
N PRO A 5 3.35 -4.38 23.42
CA PRO A 5 4.43 -3.50 23.08
C PRO A 5 3.82 -2.17 22.61
N ALA A 6 4.05 -1.12 23.40
CA ALA A 6 3.77 0.27 23.06
C ALA A 6 4.72 0.69 21.91
N SER A 7 4.38 0.25 20.70
CA SER A 7 4.97 0.77 19.47
C SER A 7 4.04 1.89 19.04
N GLY A 8 4.50 3.14 19.07
CA GLY A 8 3.81 4.24 18.37
C GLY A 8 3.53 3.82 16.92
N PRO A 9 2.59 4.46 16.20
CA PRO A 9 2.18 3.97 14.90
C PRO A 9 3.34 4.05 13.91
N ALA A 10 4.09 2.96 13.80
CA ALA A 10 5.08 2.77 12.79
C ALA A 10 4.35 2.65 11.46
N LEU A 11 4.92 3.21 10.40
CA LEU A 11 4.62 2.79 9.03
C LEU A 11 4.75 1.26 9.01
N ARG A 12 3.61 0.58 9.04
CA ARG A 12 3.60 -0.86 8.83
C ARG A 12 3.96 -0.99 7.36
N GLN A 13 4.98 -1.79 7.11
CA GLN A 13 5.48 -2.08 5.76
C GLN A 13 4.32 -2.29 4.80
N CYS A 14 4.49 -1.97 3.52
CA CYS A 14 3.49 -2.27 2.50
C CYS A 14 3.77 -3.65 1.90
N PRO A 15 3.32 -4.77 2.49
CA PRO A 15 3.48 -6.07 1.87
C PRO A 15 2.79 -6.08 0.51
N CYS A 16 3.39 -6.80 -0.43
CA CYS A 16 2.80 -7.09 -1.71
C CYS A 16 2.74 -8.61 -1.89
N GLU A 17 1.64 -9.09 -2.44
CA GLU A 17 1.43 -10.51 -2.75
C GLU A 17 0.85 -10.68 -4.15
N GLU A 18 1.19 -11.79 -4.79
CA GLU A 18 0.57 -12.20 -6.05
C GLU A 18 -0.79 -12.85 -5.71
N VAL A 19 -1.84 -12.33 -6.34
CA VAL A 19 -3.21 -12.82 -6.19
C VAL A 19 -3.63 -13.43 -7.52
N ASP A 20 -4.04 -14.69 -7.48
CA ASP A 20 -4.64 -15.37 -8.64
C ASP A 20 -6.10 -14.91 -8.77
N GLU A 21 -6.35 -13.96 -9.66
CA GLU A 21 -7.69 -13.65 -10.12
C GLU A 21 -8.05 -14.53 -11.32
N VAL A 22 -9.34 -14.83 -11.47
CA VAL A 22 -9.85 -15.66 -12.58
C VAL A 22 -9.36 -15.06 -13.90
N ASP A 23 -8.43 -15.78 -14.55
CA ASP A 23 -7.74 -15.46 -15.82
C ASP A 23 -6.50 -14.53 -15.77
N ARG A 24 -6.04 -13.99 -14.62
CA ARG A 24 -4.81 -13.16 -14.53
C ARG A 24 -4.13 -13.21 -13.15
N ILE A 25 -2.80 -13.22 -13.15
CA ILE A 25 -2.00 -12.92 -11.95
C ILE A 25 -2.02 -11.40 -11.74
N THR A 26 -2.47 -10.95 -10.57
CA THR A 26 -2.40 -9.55 -10.15
C THR A 26 -1.44 -9.43 -8.97
N VAL A 27 -0.81 -8.26 -8.83
CA VAL A 27 -0.01 -7.95 -7.64
C VAL A 27 -0.79 -6.96 -6.81
N GLU A 28 -1.11 -7.36 -5.58
CA GLU A 28 -1.80 -6.54 -4.61
C GLU A 28 -0.80 -6.07 -3.57
N CYS A 29 -0.71 -4.76 -3.32
CA CYS A 29 0.07 -4.22 -2.21
C CYS A 29 -0.87 -3.58 -1.18
N ARG A 30 -0.66 -3.88 0.10
CA ARG A 30 -1.45 -3.30 1.20
C ARG A 30 -0.58 -2.41 2.06
N CYS A 31 -0.87 -1.11 2.12
CA CYS A 31 -0.17 -0.14 2.96
C CYS A 31 -1.04 0.25 4.15
N SER A 32 -0.47 0.29 5.36
CA SER A 32 -1.22 0.79 6.52
C SER A 32 -0.41 1.55 7.56
N GLY A 33 -1.13 2.38 8.30
CA GLY A 33 -0.65 3.05 9.50
C GLY A 33 -0.66 4.57 9.39
N PRO A 34 -0.93 5.30 10.48
CA PRO A 34 -1.20 6.74 10.41
C PRO A 34 0.05 7.59 10.16
N ALA A 35 1.24 6.97 10.15
CA ALA A 35 2.47 7.60 9.68
C ALA A 35 2.63 7.55 8.15
N LEU A 36 1.77 6.81 7.44
CA LEU A 36 1.72 6.82 5.97
C LEU A 36 1.09 8.13 5.52
N MET A 37 1.94 9.09 5.15
CA MET A 37 1.54 10.42 4.70
C MET A 37 1.48 10.56 3.18
N ASP A 38 1.97 9.55 2.46
CA ASP A 38 1.99 9.50 1.00
C ASP A 38 2.09 8.05 0.51
N ILE A 39 1.82 7.80 -0.76
CA ILE A 39 2.03 6.48 -1.37
C ILE A 39 3.54 6.27 -1.57
N PRO A 40 4.11 5.16 -1.07
CA PRO A 40 5.52 4.85 -1.30
C PRO A 40 5.76 4.64 -2.79
N SER A 41 6.87 5.15 -3.33
CA SER A 41 7.22 5.04 -4.76
C SER A 41 8.04 3.77 -5.10
N ASN A 42 8.29 2.93 -4.10
CA ASN A 42 9.13 1.73 -4.19
C ASN A 42 8.34 0.42 -3.99
N LEU A 43 7.02 0.43 -4.25
CA LEU A 43 6.20 -0.78 -4.26
C LEU A 43 6.54 -1.64 -5.49
N HIS A 44 5.93 -2.82 -5.56
CA HIS A 44 6.15 -3.76 -6.66
C HIS A 44 5.85 -3.09 -8.01
N LYS A 45 6.74 -3.27 -9.00
CA LYS A 45 6.60 -2.57 -10.31
C LYS A 45 5.41 -3.04 -11.13
N GLU A 46 4.91 -4.24 -10.85
CA GLU A 46 3.74 -4.84 -11.51
C GLU A 46 2.49 -4.72 -10.63
N LEU A 47 2.51 -3.83 -9.63
CA LEU A 47 1.37 -3.51 -8.78
C LEU A 47 0.13 -3.19 -9.62
N THR A 48 -0.91 -3.98 -9.42
CA THR A 48 -2.21 -3.85 -10.09
C THR A 48 -3.26 -3.30 -9.13
N ILE A 49 -3.21 -3.67 -7.85
CA ILE A 49 -4.18 -3.29 -6.82
C ILE A 49 -3.44 -2.71 -5.61
N LEU A 50 -3.71 -1.46 -5.26
CA LEU A 50 -3.12 -0.84 -4.06
C LEU A 50 -4.22 -0.62 -3.01
N ILE A 51 -4.08 -1.22 -1.84
CA ILE A 51 -5.01 -1.02 -0.74
C ILE A 51 -4.33 -0.14 0.32
N ILE A 52 -5.01 0.93 0.74
CA ILE A 52 -4.51 1.86 1.76
C ILE A 52 -5.49 1.90 2.93
N GLU A 53 -5.02 1.49 4.11
CA GLU A 53 -5.83 1.40 5.33
C GLU A 53 -5.20 2.20 6.48
N ASP A 54 -6.02 2.82 7.34
CA ASP A 54 -5.55 3.54 8.53
C ASP A 54 -4.41 4.54 8.27
N ALA A 55 -4.38 5.15 7.08
CA ALA A 55 -3.32 6.04 6.64
C ALA A 55 -3.53 7.48 7.11
N GLY A 56 -2.43 8.21 7.30
CA GLY A 56 -2.43 9.65 7.57
C GLY A 56 -2.52 10.50 6.31
N ILE A 57 -2.79 9.90 5.15
CA ILE A 57 -2.95 10.61 3.88
C ILE A 57 -4.26 11.41 3.92
N GLU A 58 -4.14 12.73 4.13
CA GLU A 58 -5.29 13.64 4.04
C GLU A 58 -5.61 14.02 2.58
N VAL A 59 -4.56 14.14 1.74
CA VAL A 59 -4.66 14.51 0.33
C VAL A 59 -3.74 13.63 -0.48
N LEU A 60 -4.31 12.94 -1.47
CA LEU A 60 -3.52 12.19 -2.44
C LEU A 60 -2.99 13.15 -3.50
N LYS A 61 -1.67 13.26 -3.62
CA LYS A 61 -1.05 14.11 -4.63
C LYS A 61 -1.12 13.40 -5.99
N GLY A 62 -1.31 14.17 -7.05
CA GLY A 62 -1.45 13.60 -8.40
C GLY A 62 -0.20 12.83 -8.86
N ASP A 63 0.97 13.18 -8.34
CA ASP A 63 2.25 12.53 -8.63
C ASP A 63 2.51 11.26 -7.80
N SER A 64 1.78 11.04 -6.69
CA SER A 64 1.92 9.86 -5.82
C SER A 64 1.65 8.54 -6.54
N LEU A 65 0.81 8.56 -7.58
CA LEU A 65 0.42 7.38 -8.38
C LEU A 65 1.18 7.26 -9.70
N VAL A 66 1.92 8.30 -10.11
CA VAL A 66 2.66 8.31 -11.39
C VAL A 66 3.60 7.10 -11.55
N PRO A 67 4.32 6.64 -10.51
CA PRO A 67 5.18 5.46 -10.63
C PRO A 67 4.44 4.18 -11.05
N TYR A 68 3.13 4.10 -10.79
CA TYR A 68 2.30 2.92 -11.01
C TYR A 68 1.26 3.13 -12.11
N ALA A 69 1.26 4.29 -12.78
CA ALA A 69 0.22 4.68 -13.73
C ALA A 69 0.03 3.71 -14.91
N ALA A 70 1.04 2.90 -15.23
CA ALA A 70 0.98 1.91 -16.30
C ALA A 70 0.36 0.56 -15.87
N THR A 71 0.38 0.24 -14.58
CA THR A 71 0.03 -1.09 -14.06
C THR A 71 -1.14 -1.07 -13.09
N LEU A 72 -1.25 -0.02 -12.27
CA LEU A 72 -2.30 0.15 -11.28
C LEU A 72 -3.66 0.26 -11.97
N ARG A 73 -4.57 -0.61 -11.57
CA ARG A 73 -5.95 -0.67 -12.07
C ARG A 73 -6.97 -0.29 -11.01
N GLU A 74 -6.65 -0.54 -9.75
CA GLU A 74 -7.56 -0.35 -8.62
C GLU A 74 -6.80 0.24 -7.40
N LEU A 75 -7.48 1.13 -6.68
CA LEU A 75 -7.03 1.84 -5.48
C LEU A 75 -8.17 1.95 -4.46
#